data_AF-A0A9E2EN54-F1
#
_entry.id   AF-A0A9E2EN54-F1
#
_cell.length_a   1.000
_cell.length_b   1.000
_cell.length_c   1.000
_cell.angle_alpha   90.00
_cell.angle_beta   90.00
_cell.angle_gamma   90.00
#
_symmetry.space_group_name_H-M   'P 1'
#
loop_
_entity.id
_entity.type
_entity.pdbx_description
1 polymer ?
#
loop_
_entity_poly.entity_id
_entity_poly.type
_entity_poly.pdbx_seq_one_letter_code
_entity_poly.pdbx_strand_id
1 'polypeptide(L)'
;MSHIGTLREKPLHASLKEWSRLPGDRVEVPVDGFVIDLVRDDLLIEIQTRGFSSMKKKLAALLDEGHRVRIVHPVAVDTWIVKMGDGGELLSRRRSPKHGTAVDIVSELVSFPQLLGHPNLEIQIVLVRQDELREHSEDGPWRRKGWRVAERRLVEVIDDILFESPDDLVSLLPANLPDPFTTADLSDGLG
;
A
#
# COMPACT_ATOMS: atom_id res chain seq x y z
N MET A 1 -31.45 6.03 5.72
CA MET A 1 -30.74 7.14 5.05
C MET A 1 -29.38 6.60 4.61
N SER A 2 -29.30 6.18 3.35
CA SER A 2 -28.11 5.55 2.76
C SER A 2 -27.09 6.63 2.42
N HIS A 3 -26.07 6.78 3.26
CA HIS A 3 -24.88 7.53 2.89
C HIS A 3 -24.08 6.70 1.89
N ILE A 4 -24.37 6.93 0.61
CA ILE A 4 -23.54 6.46 -0.50
C ILE A 4 -22.24 7.28 -0.43
N GLY A 5 -21.19 6.67 0.13
CA GLY A 5 -19.83 7.18 0.05
C GLY A 5 -19.28 7.00 -1.36
N THR A 6 -19.74 7.77 -2.35
CA THR A 6 -19.17 7.77 -3.71
C THR A 6 -17.92 8.64 -3.80
N LEU A 7 -16.90 8.31 -3.01
CA LEU A 7 -15.54 8.33 -3.54
C LEU A 7 -15.39 6.95 -4.19
N ARG A 8 -15.32 6.87 -5.53
CA ARG A 8 -15.10 5.59 -6.22
C ARG A 8 -13.86 4.92 -5.59
N GLU A 9 -14.10 3.93 -4.74
CA GLU A 9 -13.08 3.10 -4.14
C GLU A 9 -12.22 2.57 -5.30
N LYS A 10 -10.90 2.70 -5.17
CA LYS A 10 -10.02 2.31 -6.28
C LYS A 10 -9.99 0.78 -6.39
N PRO A 11 -9.95 0.19 -7.59
CA PRO A 11 -10.04 -1.26 -7.74
C PRO A 11 -9.00 -2.05 -6.94
N LEU A 12 -7.75 -1.58 -6.88
CA LEU A 12 -6.71 -2.20 -6.05
C LEU A 12 -7.06 -2.19 -4.54
N HIS A 13 -7.61 -1.09 -4.04
CA HIS A 13 -8.03 -0.97 -2.64
C HIS A 13 -9.17 -1.94 -2.34
N ALA A 14 -10.21 -1.94 -3.17
CA ALA A 14 -11.34 -2.87 -3.06
C ALA A 14 -10.88 -4.34 -3.09
N SER A 15 -9.97 -4.70 -4.00
CA SER A 15 -9.47 -6.07 -4.13
C SER A 15 -8.66 -6.51 -2.91
N LEU A 16 -7.82 -5.63 -2.37
CA LEU A 16 -7.02 -5.92 -1.17
C LEU A 16 -7.88 -5.96 0.10
N LYS A 17 -8.90 -5.11 0.19
CA LYS A 17 -9.88 -5.14 1.28
C LYS A 17 -10.61 -6.47 1.31
N GLU A 18 -11.08 -6.95 0.16
CA GLU A 18 -11.72 -8.26 0.08
C GLU A 18 -10.74 -9.40 0.36
N TRP A 19 -9.50 -9.33 -0.15
CA TRP A 19 -8.47 -10.32 0.14
C TRP A 19 -8.11 -10.41 1.63
N SER A 20 -8.04 -9.28 2.32
CA SER A 20 -7.72 -9.20 3.75
C SER A 20 -8.87 -9.65 4.66
N ARG A 21 -10.09 -9.76 4.12
CA ARG A 21 -11.31 -9.99 4.90
C ARG A 21 -11.43 -11.44 5.35
N LEU A 22 -11.77 -11.62 6.63
CA LEU A 22 -12.12 -12.91 7.21
C LEU A 22 -13.61 -12.99 7.59
N PRO A 23 -14.19 -14.20 7.71
CA PRO A 23 -15.53 -14.37 8.24
C PRO A 23 -15.65 -13.73 9.63
N GLY A 24 -16.64 -12.86 9.81
CA GLY A 24 -16.86 -12.12 11.07
C GLY A 24 -16.33 -10.68 11.05
N ASP A 25 -15.43 -10.33 10.12
CA ASP A 25 -14.97 -8.95 9.97
C ASP A 25 -16.14 -8.03 9.62
N ARG A 26 -16.21 -6.90 10.32
CA ARG A 26 -17.13 -5.80 10.00
C ARG A 26 -16.45 -4.88 8.99
N VAL A 27 -17.20 -4.41 8.00
CA VAL A 27 -16.67 -3.64 6.87
C VAL A 27 -17.16 -2.18 6.95
N GLU A 28 -16.28 -1.22 6.67
CA GLU A 28 -16.62 0.22 6.63
C GLU A 28 -17.28 0.73 7.92
N VAL A 29 -16.64 0.48 9.06
CA VAL A 29 -17.20 0.79 10.38
C VAL A 29 -16.79 2.19 10.84
N PRO A 30 -17.72 3.07 11.25
CA PRO A 30 -17.36 4.32 11.92
C PRO A 30 -16.76 4.07 13.31
N VAL A 31 -15.55 4.56 13.56
CA VAL A 31 -14.83 4.50 14.84
C VAL A 31 -14.17 5.86 15.08
N ASP A 32 -14.50 6.52 16.20
CA ASP A 32 -13.93 7.80 16.66
C ASP A 32 -13.80 8.89 15.58
N GLY A 33 -14.87 9.03 14.78
CA GLY A 33 -14.96 10.04 13.73
C GLY A 33 -14.27 9.67 12.41
N PHE A 34 -13.73 8.46 12.29
CA PHE A 34 -13.18 7.91 11.05
C PHE A 34 -13.99 6.70 10.58
N VAL A 35 -13.92 6.38 9.29
CA VAL A 35 -14.45 5.11 8.75
C VAL A 35 -13.28 4.16 8.56
N ILE A 36 -13.37 2.98 9.19
CA ILE A 36 -12.35 1.92 9.15
C ILE A 36 -12.71 0.88 8.10
N ASP A 37 -11.75 0.46 7.27
CA ASP A 37 -12.00 -0.47 6.17
C ASP A 37 -12.51 -1.83 6.66
N LEU A 38 -11.81 -2.45 7.61
CA LEU A 38 -12.22 -3.67 8.30
C LEU A 38 -11.99 -3.58 9.81
N VAL A 39 -12.92 -4.12 10.59
CA VAL A 39 -12.76 -4.31 12.04
C VAL A 39 -12.83 -5.79 12.37
N ARG A 40 -11.71 -6.32 12.89
CA ARG A 40 -11.54 -7.69 13.34
C ARG A 40 -11.34 -7.68 14.84
N ASP A 41 -12.38 -8.05 15.58
CA ASP A 41 -12.41 -7.91 17.05
C ASP A 41 -12.07 -6.47 17.48
N ASP A 42 -10.92 -6.28 18.14
CA ASP A 42 -10.34 -5.01 18.60
C ASP A 42 -9.34 -4.39 17.60
N LEU A 43 -9.00 -5.09 16.53
CA LEU A 43 -8.06 -4.63 15.50
C LEU A 43 -8.77 -3.84 14.41
N LEU A 44 -8.33 -2.60 14.20
CA LEU A 44 -8.73 -1.73 13.10
C LEU A 44 -7.77 -1.95 11.91
N ILE A 45 -8.28 -2.41 10.77
CA ILE A 45 -7.45 -2.69 9.59
C ILE A 45 -7.76 -1.65 8.51
N GLU A 46 -6.70 -0.99 8.02
CA GLU A 46 -6.75 0.06 7.00
C GLU A 46 -6.01 -0.40 5.74
N ILE A 47 -6.69 -0.43 4.60
CA ILE A 47 -6.05 -0.71 3.33
C ILE A 47 -5.52 0.61 2.75
N GLN A 48 -4.20 0.72 2.62
CA GLN A 48 -3.58 1.93 2.12
C GLN A 48 -2.87 1.67 0.79
N THR A 49 -3.43 2.19 -0.31
CA THR A 49 -2.85 2.04 -1.67
C THR A 49 -2.14 3.31 -2.17
N ARG A 50 -2.01 4.32 -1.31
CA ARG A 50 -1.31 5.59 -1.56
C ARG A 50 -0.22 5.79 -0.50
N GLY A 51 0.52 6.88 -0.61
CA GLY A 51 1.54 7.21 0.37
C GLY A 51 0.98 7.42 1.79
N PHE A 52 1.78 7.05 2.76
CA PHE A 52 1.46 6.97 4.19
C PHE A 52 1.19 8.33 4.85
N SER A 53 1.72 9.41 4.27
CA SER A 53 1.52 10.79 4.74
C SER A 53 0.05 11.19 4.90
N SER A 54 -0.83 10.66 4.05
CA SER A 54 -2.27 10.95 4.08
C SER A 54 -3.00 10.37 5.29
N MET A 55 -2.45 9.34 5.93
CA MET A 55 -3.07 8.67 7.07
C MET A 55 -2.57 9.17 8.42
N LYS A 56 -1.49 9.96 8.45
CA LYS A 56 -0.81 10.38 9.68
C LYS A 56 -1.76 10.92 10.76
N LYS A 57 -2.70 11.80 10.38
CA LYS A 57 -3.68 12.37 11.32
C LYS A 57 -4.64 11.31 11.88
N LYS A 58 -5.12 10.41 11.02
CA LYS A 58 -6.05 9.34 11.39
C LYS A 58 -5.38 8.33 12.31
N LEU A 59 -4.18 7.87 11.94
CA LEU A 59 -3.41 6.93 12.74
C LEU A 59 -3.08 7.50 14.12
N ALA A 60 -2.56 8.74 14.19
CA ALA A 60 -2.26 9.36 15.48
C ALA A 60 -3.49 9.41 16.39
N ALA A 61 -4.64 9.87 15.88
CA ALA A 61 -5.87 9.93 16.66
C ALA A 61 -6.35 8.55 17.14
N LEU A 62 -6.36 7.53 16.28
CA LEU A 62 -6.80 6.18 16.67
C LEU A 62 -5.84 5.53 17.67
N LEU A 63 -4.53 5.72 17.50
CA LEU A 63 -3.52 5.19 18.41
C LEU A 63 -3.57 5.89 19.78
N ASP A 64 -3.80 7.21 19.81
CA ASP A 64 -3.96 8.00 21.04
C ASP A 64 -5.20 7.57 21.86
N GLU A 65 -6.27 7.15 21.19
CA GLU A 65 -7.47 6.55 21.82
C GLU A 65 -7.25 5.09 22.26
N GLY A 66 -6.05 4.53 22.02
CA GLY A 66 -5.66 3.19 22.47
C GLY A 66 -6.05 2.05 21.51
N HIS A 67 -6.51 2.35 20.29
CA HIS A 67 -6.84 1.30 19.32
C HIS A 67 -5.62 0.58 18.80
N ARG A 68 -5.79 -0.72 18.50
CA ARG A 68 -4.86 -1.48 17.66
C ARG A 68 -5.17 -1.23 16.21
N VAL A 69 -4.16 -0.84 15.44
CA VAL A 69 -4.31 -0.46 14.04
C VAL A 69 -3.32 -1.25 13.20
N ARG A 70 -3.81 -1.94 12.17
CA ARG A 70 -2.99 -2.57 11.12
C ARG A 70 -3.15 -1.83 9.81
N ILE A 71 -2.03 -1.40 9.24
CA ILE A 71 -1.99 -0.88 7.88
C ILE A 71 -1.65 -2.03 6.93
N VAL A 72 -2.52 -2.29 5.95
CA VAL A 72 -2.22 -3.20 4.84
C VAL A 72 -1.78 -2.36 3.64
N HIS A 73 -0.53 -2.53 3.22
CA HIS A 73 0.05 -1.77 2.11
C HIS A 73 0.56 -2.69 0.99
N PRO A 74 0.09 -2.53 -0.26
CA PRO A 74 0.61 -3.33 -1.35
C PRO A 74 1.97 -2.81 -1.84
N VAL A 75 2.90 -3.73 -2.05
CA VAL A 75 4.17 -3.48 -2.75
C VAL A 75 4.13 -4.25 -4.06
N ALA A 76 4.25 -3.53 -5.18
CA ALA A 76 4.14 -4.14 -6.50
C ALA A 76 5.47 -4.75 -6.96
N VAL A 77 5.62 -6.08 -6.80
CA VAL A 77 6.76 -6.84 -7.31
C VAL A 77 6.82 -6.77 -8.83
N ASP A 78 5.66 -6.88 -9.47
CA ASP A 78 5.51 -6.68 -10.91
C ASP A 78 4.35 -5.74 -11.23
N THR A 79 4.60 -4.84 -12.18
CA THR A 79 3.55 -3.99 -12.74
C THR A 79 3.51 -4.16 -14.26
N TRP A 80 2.36 -4.54 -14.81
CA TRP A 80 2.10 -4.43 -16.23
C TRP A 80 1.48 -3.07 -16.52
N ILE A 81 2.11 -2.31 -17.42
CA ILE A 81 1.58 -1.04 -17.87
C ILE A 81 0.63 -1.34 -19.04
N VAL A 82 -0.65 -1.07 -18.81
CA VAL A 82 -1.75 -1.31 -19.74
C VAL A 82 -2.20 0.05 -20.27
N LYS A 83 -2.05 0.29 -21.57
CA LYS A 83 -2.53 1.52 -22.22
C LYS A 83 -3.88 1.26 -22.85
N MET A 84 -4.86 2.06 -22.47
CA MET A 84 -6.21 2.03 -22.99
C MET A 84 -6.39 3.18 -23.99
N GLY A 85 -7.09 2.91 -25.08
CA GLY A 85 -7.58 3.95 -25.98
C GLY A 85 -8.89 4.55 -25.46
N ASP A 86 -9.33 5.63 -26.10
CA ASP A 86 -10.48 6.41 -25.64
C ASP A 86 -11.80 5.62 -25.69
N GLY A 87 -11.88 4.59 -26.55
CA GLY A 87 -13.01 3.66 -26.65
C GLY A 87 -12.96 2.49 -25.66
N GLY A 88 -11.95 2.45 -24.78
CA GLY A 88 -11.74 1.34 -23.84
C GLY A 88 -11.05 0.11 -24.46
N GLU A 89 -10.54 0.22 -25.69
CA GLU A 89 -9.75 -0.82 -26.32
C GLU A 89 -8.33 -0.89 -25.75
N LEU A 90 -7.76 -2.10 -25.71
CA LEU A 90 -6.38 -2.31 -25.30
C LEU A 90 -5.42 -1.89 -26.42
N LEU A 91 -4.64 -0.84 -26.21
CA LEU A 91 -3.62 -0.39 -27.17
C LEU A 91 -2.30 -1.13 -26.99
N SER A 92 -1.89 -1.38 -25.74
CA SER A 92 -0.70 -2.17 -25.45
C SER A 92 -0.67 -2.64 -24.00
N ARG A 93 0.01 -3.77 -23.77
CA ARG A 93 0.34 -4.29 -22.44
C ARG A 93 1.80 -4.73 -22.44
N ARG A 94 2.58 -4.23 -21.48
CA ARG A 94 3.97 -4.66 -21.29
C ARG A 94 4.33 -4.65 -19.81
N ARG A 95 5.27 -5.51 -19.41
CA ARG A 95 5.83 -5.47 -18.06
C ARG A 95 6.71 -4.22 -17.89
N SER A 96 6.60 -3.56 -16.75
CA SER A 96 7.51 -2.50 -16.32
C SER A 96 8.88 -3.11 -16.02
N PRO A 97 10.00 -2.42 -16.34
CA PRO A 97 11.32 -2.85 -15.90
C PRO A 97 11.55 -2.62 -14.40
N LYS A 98 10.74 -1.77 -13.75
CA LYS A 98 10.78 -1.59 -12.30
C LYS A 98 10.14 -2.79 -11.62
N HIS A 99 10.89 -3.42 -10.72
CA HIS A 99 10.42 -4.43 -9.78
C HIS A 99 10.44 -3.85 -8.37
N GLY A 100 9.37 -4.10 -7.62
CA GLY A 100 9.30 -3.71 -6.22
C GLY A 100 9.78 -4.83 -5.30
N THR A 101 10.23 -4.45 -4.12
CA THR A 101 10.65 -5.37 -3.06
C THR A 101 10.04 -4.92 -1.75
N ALA A 102 9.96 -5.81 -0.75
CA ALA A 102 9.44 -5.45 0.57
C ALA A 102 10.11 -4.20 1.17
N VAL A 103 11.38 -3.94 0.82
CA VAL A 103 12.15 -2.77 1.27
C VAL A 103 11.57 -1.44 0.76
N ASP A 104 10.80 -1.44 -0.33
CA ASP A 104 10.14 -0.23 -0.84
C ASP A 104 9.23 0.42 0.23
N ILE A 105 8.74 -0.34 1.22
CA ILE A 105 7.95 0.19 2.34
C ILE A 105 8.69 1.29 3.09
N VAL A 106 10.02 1.22 3.19
CA VAL A 106 10.85 2.12 4.01
C VAL A 106 10.62 3.57 3.56
N SER A 107 10.42 3.80 2.27
CA SER A 107 10.10 5.11 1.70
C SER A 107 8.77 5.68 2.19
N GLU A 108 7.83 4.82 2.58
CA GLU A 108 6.56 5.21 3.19
C GLU A 108 6.70 5.41 4.70
N LEU A 109 7.49 4.56 5.37
CA LEU A 109 7.71 4.62 6.82
C LEU A 109 8.35 5.93 7.28
N VAL A 110 9.22 6.53 6.46
CA VAL A 110 9.83 7.84 6.75
C VAL A 110 8.83 9.00 6.82
N SER A 111 7.58 8.80 6.38
CA SER A 111 6.54 9.83 6.47
C SER A 111 5.95 10.01 7.89
N PHE A 112 6.13 9.04 8.78
CA PHE A 112 5.66 9.12 10.18
C PHE A 112 6.56 8.38 11.20
N PRO A 113 7.87 8.66 11.27
CA PRO A 113 8.81 7.85 12.07
C PRO A 113 8.43 7.71 13.55
N GLN A 114 7.74 8.70 14.14
CA GLN A 114 7.29 8.64 15.53
C GLN A 114 6.19 7.59 15.78
N LEU A 115 5.37 7.26 14.76
CA LEU A 115 4.30 6.27 14.90
C LEU A 115 4.80 4.82 14.78
N LEU A 116 5.96 4.60 14.14
CA LEU A 116 6.50 3.26 13.93
C LEU A 116 6.75 2.51 15.24
N GLY A 117 7.19 3.23 16.28
CA GLY A 117 7.45 2.66 17.60
C GLY A 117 6.22 2.49 18.49
N HIS A 118 5.02 2.77 17.99
CA HIS A 118 3.81 2.65 18.78
C HIS A 118 3.43 1.17 18.96
N PRO A 119 3.23 0.66 20.19
CA PRO A 119 2.98 -0.76 20.45
C PRO A 119 1.65 -1.29 19.84
N ASN A 120 0.77 -0.38 19.45
CA ASN A 120 -0.52 -0.71 18.84
C ASN A 120 -0.53 -0.53 17.30
N LEU A 121 0.60 -0.26 16.66
CA LEU A 121 0.69 -0.12 15.20
C LEU A 121 1.33 -1.36 14.57
N GLU A 122 0.60 -2.01 13.70
CA GLU A 122 1.07 -3.13 12.87
C GLU A 122 1.10 -2.70 11.40
N ILE A 123 2.09 -3.19 10.64
CA ILE A 123 2.21 -2.93 9.19
C ILE A 123 2.28 -4.28 8.48
N GLN A 124 1.31 -4.55 7.62
CA GLN A 124 1.30 -5.73 6.74
C GLN A 124 1.63 -5.29 5.32
N ILE A 125 2.78 -5.71 4.81
CA ILE A 125 3.11 -5.59 3.40
C ILE A 125 2.46 -6.74 2.65
N VAL A 126 1.79 -6.44 1.55
CA VAL A 126 1.28 -7.44 0.62
C VAL A 126 2.05 -7.32 -0.69
N LEU A 127 2.87 -8.31 -1.01
CA LEU A 127 3.60 -8.37 -2.27
C LEU A 127 2.62 -8.74 -3.38
N VAL A 128 2.46 -7.86 -4.37
CA VAL A 128 1.45 -8.03 -5.42
C VAL A 128 2.03 -7.96 -6.82
N ARG A 129 1.36 -8.66 -7.74
CA ARG A 129 1.37 -8.34 -9.15
C ARG A 129 0.16 -7.47 -9.47
N GLN A 130 0.36 -6.44 -10.28
CA GLN A 130 -0.73 -5.53 -10.64
C GLN A 130 -0.68 -5.08 -12.09
N ASP A 131 -1.83 -4.71 -12.62
CA ASP A 131 -1.94 -3.90 -13.84
C ASP A 131 -2.05 -2.42 -13.43
N GLU A 132 -1.27 -1.55 -14.09
CA GLU A 132 -1.41 -0.10 -14.03
C GLU A 132 -2.04 0.38 -15.35
N LEU A 133 -3.33 0.69 -15.28
CA LEU A 133 -4.10 1.16 -16.43
C LEU A 133 -3.82 2.64 -16.64
N ARG A 134 -3.49 2.98 -17.89
CA ARG A 134 -3.20 4.33 -18.31
C ARG A 134 -4.08 4.75 -19.46
N GLU A 135 -4.59 5.96 -19.33
CA GLU A 135 -5.36 6.66 -20.35
C GLU A 135 -4.55 7.85 -20.85
N HIS A 136 -4.76 8.22 -22.10
CA HIS A 136 -4.13 9.39 -22.68
C HIS A 136 -4.95 10.64 -22.35
N SER A 137 -4.27 11.75 -22.08
CA SER A 137 -4.89 13.04 -21.86
C SER A 137 -4.00 14.11 -22.48
N GLU A 138 -4.60 15.05 -23.22
CA GLU A 138 -3.87 16.16 -23.87
C GLU A 138 -3.16 17.04 -22.83
N ASP A 139 -3.77 17.24 -21.66
CA ASP A 139 -3.17 17.93 -20.50
C ASP A 139 -2.27 17.00 -19.66
N GLY A 140 -1.91 15.83 -20.17
CA GLY A 140 -1.18 14.81 -19.43
C GLY A 140 0.27 15.18 -19.12
N PRO A 141 0.91 14.47 -18.16
CA PRO A 141 2.28 14.75 -17.76
C PRO A 141 3.24 14.64 -18.95
N TRP A 142 3.99 15.69 -19.23
CA TRP A 142 4.95 15.73 -20.34
C TRP A 142 5.97 14.57 -20.28
N ARG A 143 6.49 14.28 -19.06
CA ARG A 143 7.41 13.15 -18.82
C ARG A 143 6.83 11.78 -19.21
N ARG A 144 5.50 11.64 -19.24
CA ARG A 144 4.80 10.41 -19.64
C ARG A 144 4.13 10.54 -21.00
N LYS A 145 4.42 11.59 -21.78
CA LYS A 145 3.84 11.84 -23.11
C LYS A 145 2.31 11.75 -23.11
N GLY A 146 1.66 12.49 -22.20
CA GLY A 146 0.19 12.52 -22.10
C GLY A 146 -0.44 11.37 -21.31
N TRP A 147 0.28 10.28 -21.01
CA TRP A 147 -0.30 9.13 -20.30
C TRP A 147 -0.43 9.37 -18.79
N ARG A 148 -1.65 9.25 -18.26
CA ARG A 148 -1.99 9.32 -16.84
C ARG A 148 -2.36 7.94 -16.32
N VAL A 149 -2.08 7.67 -15.04
CA VAL A 149 -2.56 6.44 -14.39
C VAL A 149 -4.02 6.66 -14.00
N ALA A 150 -4.92 5.93 -14.64
CA ALA A 150 -6.34 5.95 -14.32
C ALA A 150 -6.59 5.15 -13.05
N GLU A 151 -6.11 3.91 -13.02
CA GLU A 151 -6.28 3.00 -11.89
C GLU A 151 -5.22 1.90 -11.86
N ARG A 152 -5.22 1.16 -10.76
CA ARG A 152 -4.43 -0.06 -10.58
C ARG A 152 -5.38 -1.18 -10.23
N ARG A 153 -5.09 -2.37 -10.74
CA ARG A 153 -5.88 -3.59 -10.50
C ARG A 153 -4.96 -4.68 -9.98
N LEU A 154 -5.38 -5.36 -8.92
CA LEU A 154 -4.70 -6.53 -8.40
C LEU A 154 -4.77 -7.66 -9.44
N VAL A 155 -3.63 -8.26 -9.76
CA VAL A 155 -3.54 -9.46 -10.58
C VAL A 155 -3.39 -10.69 -9.68
N GLU A 156 -2.48 -10.60 -8.71
CA GLU A 156 -2.13 -11.71 -7.82
C GLU A 156 -1.50 -11.17 -6.54
N VAL A 157 -1.80 -11.81 -5.40
CA VAL A 157 -1.01 -11.68 -4.17
C VAL A 157 0.02 -12.80 -4.15
N ILE A 158 1.29 -12.41 -4.06
CA ILE A 158 2.43 -13.32 -4.11
C ILE A 158 2.82 -13.79 -2.71
N ASP A 159 2.84 -12.85 -1.78
CA ASP A 159 3.26 -13.09 -0.39
C ASP A 159 2.76 -11.94 0.49
N ASP A 160 2.82 -12.12 1.80
CA ASP A 160 2.60 -11.05 2.76
C ASP A 160 3.51 -11.16 3.98
N ILE A 161 3.88 -10.00 4.53
CA ILE A 161 4.83 -9.88 5.64
C ILE A 161 4.20 -8.95 6.67
N LEU A 162 4.08 -9.43 7.90
CA LEU A 162 3.58 -8.65 9.03
C LEU A 162 4.76 -8.14 9.89
N PHE A 163 4.78 -6.83 10.11
CA PHE A 163 5.61 -6.17 11.12
C PHE A 163 4.72 -5.75 12.28
N GLU A 164 4.95 -6.33 13.45
CA GLU A 164 4.24 -6.00 14.69
C GLU A 164 5.04 -4.97 15.51
N SER A 165 6.31 -4.78 15.19
CA SER A 165 7.21 -3.85 15.84
C SER A 165 8.27 -3.28 14.88
N PRO A 166 8.95 -2.17 15.24
CA PRO A 166 10.12 -1.69 14.49
C PRO A 166 11.25 -2.72 14.35
N ASP A 167 11.42 -3.61 15.33
CA ASP A 167 12.51 -4.60 15.32
C ASP A 167 12.32 -5.62 14.18
N ASP A 168 11.08 -5.87 13.78
CA ASP A 168 10.77 -6.75 12.65
C ASP A 168 11.30 -6.19 11.33
N LEU A 169 11.53 -4.87 11.22
CA LEU A 169 12.12 -4.24 10.03
C LEU A 169 13.57 -4.69 9.78
N VAL A 170 14.26 -5.23 10.79
CA VAL A 170 15.59 -5.82 10.62
C VAL A 170 15.57 -6.96 9.60
N SER A 171 14.45 -7.66 9.46
CA SER A 171 14.27 -8.71 8.45
C SER A 171 14.35 -8.20 7.00
N LEU A 172 14.22 -6.89 6.78
CA LEU A 172 14.40 -6.25 5.47
C LEU A 172 15.87 -6.00 5.12
N LEU A 173 16.79 -6.12 6.09
CA LEU A 173 18.21 -5.89 5.84
C LEU A 173 18.83 -7.08 5.08
N PRO A 174 19.74 -6.82 4.13
CA PRO A 174 20.52 -7.88 3.48
C PRO A 174 21.28 -8.72 4.51
N ALA A 175 21.21 -10.04 4.37
CA ALA A 175 21.80 -10.98 5.34
C ALA A 175 23.33 -10.90 5.46
N ASN A 176 24.02 -10.35 4.45
CA ASN A 176 25.49 -10.35 4.35
C ASN A 176 26.10 -8.95 4.55
N LEU A 177 25.44 -8.07 5.32
CA LEU A 177 26.03 -6.77 5.65
C LEU A 177 27.23 -6.91 6.59
N PRO A 178 28.31 -6.15 6.38
CA PRO A 178 29.43 -6.07 7.34
C PRO A 178 28.98 -5.40 8.65
N ASP A 179 29.71 -5.63 9.75
CA ASP A 179 29.48 -4.95 11.03
C ASP A 179 30.74 -4.15 11.46
N PRO A 180 30.70 -2.81 11.48
CA PRO A 180 29.58 -1.95 11.09
C PRO A 180 29.38 -1.89 9.56
N PHE A 181 28.15 -1.66 9.10
CA PHE A 181 27.85 -1.37 7.69
C PHE A 181 27.71 0.12 7.40
N THR A 182 27.82 0.47 6.12
CA THR A 182 27.60 1.80 5.57
C THR A 182 26.33 1.85 4.71
N THR A 183 25.90 3.05 4.33
CA THR A 183 24.81 3.22 3.36
C THR A 183 25.14 2.66 1.97
N ALA A 184 26.43 2.55 1.62
CA ALA A 184 26.86 1.90 0.38
C ALA A 184 26.62 0.39 0.43
N ASP A 185 26.96 -0.26 1.56
CA ASP A 185 26.74 -1.70 1.75
C ASP A 185 25.23 -2.05 1.68
N LEU A 186 24.38 -1.18 2.22
CA LEU A 186 22.92 -1.31 2.09
C LEU A 186 22.47 -1.21 0.63
N SER A 187 22.98 -0.23 -0.11
CA SER A 187 22.62 -0.06 -1.52
C SER A 187 23.02 -1.30 -2.34
N ASP A 188 24.23 -1.80 -2.15
CA ASP A 188 24.76 -2.95 -2.89
C ASP A 188 24.02 -4.25 -2.53
N GLY A 189 23.65 -4.42 -1.25
CA GLY A 189 22.92 -5.60 -0.79
C GLY A 189 21.44 -5.63 -1.17
N LEU A 190 20.83 -4.47 -1.45
CA LEU A 190 19.41 -4.33 -1.81
C LEU A 190 19.14 -4.33 -3.32
N GLY A 191 20.17 -4.07 -4.14
CA GLY A 191 20.08 -4.06 -5.60
C GLY A 191 19.74 -2.69 -6.19
#